data_AF-A0A844GGY5-F1
#
_entry.id   AF-A0A844GGY5-F1
#
_cell.length_a   1.000
_cell.length_b   1.000
_cell.length_c   1.000
_cell.angle_alpha   90.00
_cell.angle_beta   90.00
_cell.angle_gamma   90.00
#
_symmetry.space_group_name_H-M   'P 1'
#
loop_
_entity.id
_entity.type
_entity.pdbx_description
1 polymer ?
#
loop_
_entity_poly.entity_id
_entity_poly.type
_entity_poly.pdbx_seq_one_letter_code
_entity_poly.pdbx_strand_id
1 'polypeptide(L)'
;MLSISGDVARPGLYEFPPGVTVQQVLEACGAQNVQAVQVGGPSGCLIAPTEFQRHLCYEDLPTSGSFMVFNHQRDILEIARHFTRFFAFESCGFCTPCRVGTQLLQRAMDTLCSGHGSRQQLNDIEEIGEIMRQTSHCGLGQSAANPLRDSLLRFSALYEARLSTNDAIAGFDLEARLAETRQPAPANTTEPAP
;
A
#
# COMPACT_ATOMS: atom_id res chain seq x y z
N MET A 1 14.08 -17.75 -11.19
CA MET A 1 12.75 -17.76 -11.82
C MET A 1 11.95 -16.56 -11.31
N LEU A 2 11.17 -15.92 -12.19
CA LEU A 2 10.24 -14.85 -11.86
C LEU A 2 8.81 -15.28 -12.19
N SER A 3 7.88 -15.03 -11.29
CA SER A 3 6.43 -15.12 -11.49
C SER A 3 5.90 -13.74 -11.81
N ILE A 4 5.62 -13.51 -13.10
CA ILE A 4 5.19 -12.22 -13.64
C ILE A 4 3.66 -12.16 -13.70
N SER A 5 3.08 -11.09 -13.17
CA SER A 5 1.63 -10.85 -13.15
C SER A 5 1.31 -9.35 -13.24
N GLY A 6 0.01 -9.02 -13.25
CA GLY A 6 -0.46 -7.64 -13.37
C GLY A 6 -0.76 -7.23 -14.82
N ASP A 7 -0.52 -5.98 -15.15
CA ASP A 7 -0.88 -5.36 -16.43
C ASP A 7 0.15 -5.67 -17.53
N VAL A 8 0.20 -6.94 -17.94
CA VAL A 8 1.14 -7.46 -18.95
C VAL A 8 0.40 -8.29 -19.99
N ALA A 9 0.94 -8.35 -21.23
CA ALA A 9 0.34 -9.15 -22.29
C ALA A 9 0.55 -10.66 -22.07
N ARG A 10 1.67 -11.05 -21.46
CA ARG A 10 2.07 -12.46 -21.28
C ARG A 10 2.44 -12.74 -19.80
N PRO A 11 1.47 -12.88 -18.88
CA PRO A 11 1.75 -13.28 -17.51
C PRO A 11 2.24 -14.74 -17.46
N GLY A 12 3.05 -15.09 -16.46
CA GLY A 12 3.56 -16.46 -16.32
C GLY A 12 4.91 -16.56 -15.61
N LEU A 13 5.52 -17.74 -15.72
CA LEU A 13 6.84 -18.03 -15.18
C LEU A 13 7.91 -17.77 -16.23
N TYR A 14 8.92 -17.00 -15.85
CA TYR A 14 10.06 -16.65 -16.70
C TYR A 14 11.36 -17.03 -15.99
N GLU A 15 12.29 -17.55 -16.76
CA GLU A 15 13.65 -17.81 -16.29
C GLU A 15 14.58 -16.74 -16.86
N PHE A 16 15.29 -16.06 -15.96
CA PHE A 16 16.29 -15.06 -16.30
C PHE A 16 17.56 -15.32 -15.50
N PRO A 17 18.74 -15.00 -16.05
CA PRO A 17 19.96 -14.97 -15.26
C PRO A 17 19.89 -13.87 -14.19
N PRO A 18 20.56 -14.04 -13.04
CA PRO A 18 20.73 -12.96 -12.06
C PRO A 18 21.35 -11.72 -12.71
N GLY A 19 20.86 -10.54 -12.35
CA GLY A 19 21.31 -9.28 -12.93
C GLY A 19 20.56 -8.84 -14.19
N VAL A 20 19.51 -9.55 -14.61
CA VAL A 20 18.60 -9.01 -15.64
C VAL A 20 18.01 -7.67 -15.18
N THR A 21 17.87 -6.70 -16.09
CA THR A 21 17.25 -5.42 -15.74
C THR A 21 15.73 -5.53 -15.69
N VAL A 22 15.08 -4.68 -14.89
CA VAL A 22 13.62 -4.59 -14.84
C VAL A 22 13.05 -4.31 -16.24
N GLN A 23 13.69 -3.44 -17.01
CA GLN A 23 13.31 -3.11 -18.39
C GLN A 23 13.27 -4.34 -19.30
N GLN A 24 14.29 -5.21 -19.25
CA GLN A 24 14.33 -6.45 -20.03
C GLN A 24 13.18 -7.39 -19.66
N VAL A 25 12.83 -7.47 -18.36
CA VAL A 25 11.70 -8.27 -17.89
C VAL A 25 10.37 -7.73 -18.41
N LEU A 26 10.18 -6.40 -18.39
CA LEU A 26 8.99 -5.73 -18.91
C LEU A 26 8.81 -5.96 -20.43
N GLU A 27 9.89 -5.89 -21.19
CA GLU A 27 9.89 -6.17 -22.63
C GLU A 27 9.49 -7.63 -22.91
N ALA A 28 10.06 -8.58 -22.16
CA ALA A 28 9.77 -10.00 -22.33
C ALA A 28 8.29 -10.33 -22.06
N CYS A 29 7.69 -9.77 -21.01
CA CYS A 29 6.27 -10.00 -20.69
C CYS A 29 5.31 -9.13 -21.52
N GLY A 30 5.82 -8.23 -22.36
CA GLY A 30 5.03 -7.37 -23.23
C GLY A 30 4.24 -6.32 -22.46
N ALA A 31 4.82 -5.78 -21.39
CA ALA A 31 4.23 -4.70 -20.61
C ALA A 31 4.23 -3.39 -21.41
N GLN A 32 3.17 -2.60 -21.25
CA GLN A 32 3.02 -1.30 -21.92
C GLN A 32 2.47 -0.27 -20.95
N ASN A 33 2.82 1.01 -21.17
CA ASN A 33 2.33 2.13 -20.38
C ASN A 33 2.50 1.92 -18.86
N VAL A 34 3.65 1.38 -18.47
CA VAL A 34 3.96 0.96 -17.09
C VAL A 34 4.26 2.18 -16.24
N GLN A 35 3.56 2.30 -15.11
CA GLN A 35 3.80 3.37 -14.14
C GLN A 35 4.55 2.90 -12.89
N ALA A 36 4.44 1.60 -12.54
CA ALA A 36 5.10 1.05 -11.37
C ALA A 36 5.29 -0.46 -11.49
N VAL A 37 6.27 -0.99 -10.77
CA VAL A 37 6.50 -2.43 -10.63
C VAL A 37 6.71 -2.75 -9.15
N GLN A 38 5.97 -3.75 -8.63
CA GLN A 38 6.22 -4.32 -7.32
C GLN A 38 7.09 -5.57 -7.47
N VAL A 39 8.31 -5.48 -6.96
CA VAL A 39 9.32 -6.54 -7.01
C VAL A 39 9.44 -7.20 -5.64
N GLY A 40 9.48 -8.53 -5.59
CA GLY A 40 9.63 -9.29 -4.34
C GLY A 40 8.34 -9.43 -3.51
N GLY A 41 7.17 -9.17 -4.11
CA GLY A 41 5.88 -9.21 -3.42
C GLY A 41 5.65 -7.97 -2.56
N PRO A 42 4.60 -7.92 -1.73
CA PRO A 42 4.25 -6.74 -0.94
C PRO A 42 5.33 -6.35 0.09
N SER A 43 6.14 -7.32 0.55
CA SER A 43 7.27 -7.07 1.46
C SER A 43 8.52 -6.54 0.74
N GLY A 44 8.55 -6.60 -0.59
CA GLY A 44 9.70 -6.17 -1.38
C GLY A 44 9.70 -4.67 -1.63
N CYS A 45 9.89 -4.26 -2.89
CA CYS A 45 10.02 -2.86 -3.26
C CYS A 45 9.08 -2.47 -4.41
N LEU A 46 8.41 -1.32 -4.26
CA LEU A 46 7.68 -0.67 -5.35
C LEU A 46 8.63 0.32 -6.06
N ILE A 47 8.85 0.15 -7.36
CA ILE A 47 9.74 1.01 -8.15
C ILE A 47 8.99 1.77 -9.24
N ALA A 48 9.52 2.94 -9.60
CA ALA A 48 8.98 3.81 -10.65
C ALA A 48 9.81 3.67 -11.95
N PRO A 49 9.35 4.23 -13.10
CA PRO A 49 10.03 4.06 -14.38
C PRO A 49 11.47 4.58 -14.41
N THR A 50 11.80 5.56 -13.56
CA THR A 50 13.16 6.08 -13.37
C THR A 50 14.15 5.03 -12.86
N GLU A 51 13.68 3.91 -12.31
CA GLU A 51 14.48 2.82 -11.75
C GLU A 51 14.44 1.55 -12.60
N PHE A 52 13.83 1.53 -13.79
CA PHE A 52 13.70 0.30 -14.58
C PHE A 52 15.04 -0.22 -15.15
N GLN A 53 16.11 0.55 -15.01
CA GLN A 53 17.48 0.11 -15.34
C GLN A 53 18.18 -0.62 -14.18
N ARG A 54 17.54 -0.73 -13.00
CA ARG A 54 18.06 -1.51 -11.88
C ARG A 54 18.10 -2.99 -12.20
N HIS A 55 19.04 -3.68 -11.57
CA HIS A 55 19.34 -5.09 -11.82
C HIS A 55 18.66 -5.96 -10.77
N LEU A 56 17.96 -7.01 -11.20
CA LEU A 56 17.37 -8.01 -10.32
C LEU A 56 18.47 -8.94 -9.80
N CYS A 57 19.09 -8.55 -8.69
CA CYS A 57 20.10 -9.29 -7.94
C CYS A 57 20.04 -8.91 -6.46
N TYR A 58 20.80 -9.62 -5.61
CA TYR A 58 20.77 -9.40 -4.16
C TYR A 58 21.33 -8.03 -3.77
N GLU A 59 22.31 -7.53 -4.53
CA GLU A 59 23.08 -6.32 -4.23
C GLU A 59 22.39 -5.02 -4.67
N ASP A 60 21.47 -5.09 -5.63
CA ASP A 60 20.72 -3.93 -6.14
C ASP A 60 19.23 -4.05 -5.81
N LEU A 61 18.47 -4.84 -6.58
CA LEU A 61 17.03 -5.01 -6.40
C LEU A 61 16.69 -6.47 -6.06
N PRO A 62 16.71 -6.85 -4.76
CA PRO A 62 16.46 -8.22 -4.35
C PRO A 62 15.01 -8.61 -4.64
N THR A 63 14.82 -9.86 -5.07
CA THR A 63 13.50 -10.41 -5.39
C THR A 63 13.36 -11.83 -4.88
N SER A 64 12.19 -12.15 -4.35
CA SER A 64 11.75 -13.50 -4.00
C SER A 64 11.16 -14.26 -5.20
N GLY A 65 11.18 -13.65 -6.39
CA GLY A 65 10.60 -14.19 -7.62
C GLY A 65 9.27 -13.55 -8.01
N SER A 66 8.55 -12.89 -7.10
CA SER A 66 7.31 -12.18 -7.43
C SER A 66 7.61 -10.88 -8.20
N PHE A 67 6.91 -10.65 -9.31
CA PHE A 67 7.03 -9.44 -10.13
C PHE A 67 5.64 -9.01 -10.64
N MET A 68 5.09 -7.94 -10.08
CA MET A 68 3.78 -7.40 -10.44
C MET A 68 3.93 -6.07 -11.17
N VAL A 69 3.33 -5.96 -12.34
CA VAL A 69 3.38 -4.75 -13.18
C VAL A 69 2.08 -3.98 -13.08
N PHE A 70 2.16 -2.65 -12.93
CA PHE A 70 1.02 -1.76 -12.90
C PHE A 70 1.14 -0.70 -14.00
N ASN A 71 0.13 -0.61 -14.87
CA ASN A 71 0.05 0.41 -15.92
C ASN A 71 -0.61 1.70 -15.38
N HIS A 72 -0.57 2.80 -16.13
CA HIS A 72 -1.16 4.10 -15.74
C HIS A 72 -2.68 4.13 -15.46
N GLN A 73 -3.42 3.03 -15.69
CA GLN A 73 -4.84 2.94 -15.34
C GLN A 73 -5.06 2.56 -13.87
N ARG A 74 -4.00 2.14 -13.16
CA ARG A 74 -4.07 1.75 -11.75
C ARG A 74 -3.91 2.97 -10.84
N ASP A 75 -4.58 2.94 -9.70
CA ASP A 75 -4.35 3.90 -8.62
C ASP A 75 -3.29 3.33 -7.66
N ILE A 76 -2.13 3.98 -7.60
CA ILE A 76 -1.02 3.55 -6.74
C ILE A 76 -1.39 3.62 -5.25
N LEU A 77 -2.22 4.58 -4.85
CA LEU A 77 -2.66 4.70 -3.45
C LEU A 77 -3.57 3.55 -3.06
N GLU A 78 -4.42 3.10 -3.98
CA GLU A 78 -5.26 1.91 -3.79
C GLU A 78 -4.43 0.62 -3.70
N ILE A 79 -3.39 0.50 -4.52
CA ILE A 79 -2.44 -0.63 -4.42
C ILE A 79 -1.76 -0.63 -3.04
N ALA A 80 -1.24 0.52 -2.62
CA ALA A 80 -0.62 0.69 -1.32
C ALA A 80 -1.60 0.37 -0.17
N ARG A 81 -2.86 0.82 -0.28
CA ARG A 81 -3.95 0.51 0.67
C ARG A 81 -4.29 -0.98 0.71
N HIS A 82 -4.28 -1.68 -0.42
CA HIS A 82 -4.47 -3.14 -0.43
C HIS A 82 -3.35 -3.87 0.30
N PHE A 83 -2.09 -3.46 0.09
CA PHE A 83 -0.96 -4.10 0.79
C PHE A 83 -0.96 -3.80 2.30
N THR A 84 -1.33 -2.60 2.74
CA THR A 84 -1.44 -2.32 4.18
C THR A 84 -2.55 -3.13 4.84
N ARG A 85 -3.71 -3.27 4.18
CA ARG A 85 -4.80 -4.15 4.64
C ARG A 85 -4.35 -5.60 4.72
N PHE A 86 -3.61 -6.09 3.73
CA PHE A 86 -3.01 -7.43 3.75
C PHE A 86 -2.11 -7.61 4.99
N PHE A 87 -1.17 -6.71 5.25
CA PHE A 87 -0.28 -6.83 6.42
C PHE A 87 -1.01 -6.70 7.75
N ALA A 88 -2.04 -5.85 7.83
CA ALA A 88 -2.88 -5.72 9.01
C ALA A 88 -3.67 -6.98 9.32
N PHE A 89 -4.13 -7.69 8.28
CA PHE A 89 -4.83 -8.97 8.40
C PHE A 89 -3.90 -10.14 8.70
N GLU A 90 -2.75 -10.22 8.03
CA GLU A 90 -1.76 -11.30 8.17
C GLU A 90 -0.83 -11.16 9.38
N SER A 91 -0.95 -10.06 10.14
CA SER A 91 -0.19 -9.88 11.37
C SER A 91 -0.53 -10.99 12.37
N CYS A 92 0.47 -11.75 12.82
CA CYS A 92 0.28 -12.76 13.85
C CYS A 92 -0.08 -12.17 15.23
N GLY A 93 0.01 -10.85 15.39
CA GLY A 93 -0.37 -10.16 16.62
C GLY A 93 0.60 -10.33 17.79
N PHE A 94 1.80 -10.92 17.62
CA PHE A 94 2.72 -11.19 18.73
C PHE A 94 3.37 -9.91 19.32
N CYS A 95 4.14 -9.18 18.52
CA CYS A 95 4.86 -7.99 18.97
C CYS A 95 4.03 -6.72 18.78
N THR A 96 4.07 -5.82 19.76
CA THR A 96 3.34 -4.54 19.76
C THR A 96 3.56 -3.69 18.51
N PRO A 97 4.80 -3.41 18.03
CA PRO A 97 5.00 -2.55 16.86
C PRO A 97 4.30 -3.09 15.61
N CYS A 98 4.34 -4.41 15.37
CA CYS A 98 3.65 -5.00 14.22
C CYS A 98 2.13 -5.04 14.43
N ARG A 99 1.65 -5.54 15.58
CA ARG A 99 0.21 -5.69 15.89
C ARG A 99 -0.53 -4.36 15.81
N VAL A 100 0.05 -3.31 16.39
CA VAL A 100 -0.58 -1.98 16.44
C VAL A 100 -0.23 -1.16 15.21
N GLY A 101 1.03 -1.16 14.78
CA GLY A 101 1.52 -0.34 13.67
C GLY A 101 0.82 -0.66 12.35
N THR A 102 0.66 -1.95 12.00
CA THR A 102 -0.07 -2.34 10.78
C THR A 102 -1.52 -1.83 10.75
N GLN A 103 -2.21 -1.86 11.89
CA GLN A 103 -3.57 -1.34 12.04
C GLN A 103 -3.61 0.19 11.92
N LEU A 104 -2.63 0.89 12.48
CA LEU A 104 -2.52 2.35 12.35
C LEU A 104 -2.25 2.76 10.89
N LEU A 105 -1.32 2.08 10.22
CA LEU A 105 -1.01 2.32 8.80
C LEU A 105 -2.21 2.04 7.89
N GLN A 106 -2.98 0.98 8.16
CA GLN A 106 -4.22 0.70 7.45
C GLN A 106 -5.21 1.87 7.61
N ARG A 107 -5.49 2.30 8.85
CA ARG A 107 -6.44 3.39 9.11
C ARG A 107 -6.00 4.70 8.47
N ALA A 108 -4.70 5.03 8.54
CA ALA A 108 -4.15 6.21 7.90
C ALA A 108 -4.40 6.19 6.39
N MET A 109 -4.18 5.04 5.73
CA MET A 109 -4.47 4.88 4.30
C MET A 109 -5.96 4.92 3.98
N ASP A 110 -6.82 4.37 4.84
CA ASP A 110 -8.27 4.45 4.67
C ASP A 110 -8.75 5.92 4.73
N THR A 111 -8.26 6.71 5.70
CA THR A 111 -8.52 8.15 5.79
C THR A 111 -8.00 8.91 4.56
N LEU A 112 -6.74 8.68 4.17
CA LEU A 112 -6.14 9.32 2.98
C LEU A 112 -6.95 9.01 1.72
N CYS A 113 -7.34 7.75 1.50
CA CYS A 113 -8.11 7.37 0.33
C CYS A 113 -9.55 7.89 0.35
N SER A 114 -10.09 8.25 1.52
CA SER A 114 -11.38 8.93 1.64
C SER A 114 -11.33 10.45 1.36
N GLY A 115 -10.16 11.01 1.07
CA GLY A 115 -9.98 12.44 0.81
C GLY A 115 -9.89 13.31 2.08
N HIS A 116 -9.79 12.68 3.25
CA HIS A 116 -9.67 13.37 4.54
C HIS A 116 -8.24 13.31 5.08
N GLY A 117 -7.23 13.11 4.24
CA GLY A 117 -5.84 13.01 4.68
C GLY A 117 -5.31 14.31 5.29
N SER A 118 -4.42 14.22 6.27
CA SER A 118 -3.66 15.37 6.77
C SER A 118 -2.17 15.21 6.50
N ARG A 119 -1.44 16.33 6.44
CA ARG A 119 0.03 16.30 6.31
C ARG A 119 0.68 15.62 7.52
N GLN A 120 0.10 15.78 8.71
CA GLN A 120 0.56 15.09 9.90
C GLN A 120 0.45 13.57 9.76
N GLN A 121 -0.63 13.05 9.15
CA GLN A 121 -0.76 11.60 8.92
C GLN A 121 0.32 11.04 8.00
N LEU A 122 0.81 11.82 7.03
CA LEU A 122 1.94 11.39 6.20
C LEU A 122 3.22 11.24 7.04
N ASN A 123 3.48 12.19 7.94
CA ASN A 123 4.60 12.10 8.88
C ASN A 123 4.44 10.90 9.83
N ASP A 124 3.23 10.67 10.34
CA ASP A 124 2.91 9.55 11.23
C ASP A 124 3.15 8.20 10.51
N ILE A 125 2.80 8.09 9.23
CA ILE A 125 3.06 6.89 8.42
C ILE A 125 4.56 6.58 8.37
N GLU A 126 5.39 7.60 8.12
CA GLU A 126 6.85 7.43 8.06
C GLU A 126 7.43 7.04 9.43
N GLU A 127 7.00 7.72 10.51
CA GLU A 127 7.48 7.45 11.86
C GLU A 127 7.08 6.04 12.34
N ILE A 128 5.81 5.67 12.15
CA ILE A 128 5.31 4.32 12.48
C ILE A 128 6.07 3.27 11.66
N GLY A 129 6.28 3.53 10.37
CA GLY A 129 7.02 2.64 9.49
C GLY A 129 8.44 2.39 9.98
N GLU A 130 9.14 3.43 10.42
CA GLU A 130 10.49 3.32 10.95
C GLU A 130 10.55 2.58 12.28
N ILE A 131 9.61 2.85 13.20
CA ILE A 131 9.48 2.11 14.46
C ILE A 131 9.25 0.62 14.17
N MET A 132 8.32 0.30 13.26
CA MET A 132 8.03 -1.07 12.86
C MET A 132 9.26 -1.75 12.27
N ARG A 133 10.00 -1.07 11.39
CA ARG A 133 11.22 -1.58 10.77
C ARG A 133 12.31 -1.92 11.78
N GLN A 134 12.51 -1.07 12.79
CA GLN A 134 13.58 -1.25 13.77
C GLN A 134 13.23 -2.20 14.92
N THR A 135 11.96 -2.24 15.34
CA THR A 135 11.58 -2.86 16.62
C THR A 135 10.68 -4.09 16.48
N SER A 136 10.23 -4.43 15.27
CA SER A 136 9.44 -5.65 15.06
C SER A 136 10.27 -6.91 15.22
N HIS A 137 9.63 -7.93 15.80
CA HIS A 137 10.27 -9.20 16.13
C HIS A 137 10.65 -10.06 14.91
N CYS A 138 9.91 -9.94 13.80
CA CYS A 138 10.13 -10.74 12.59
C CYS A 138 10.06 -9.90 11.30
N GLY A 139 10.47 -10.49 10.18
CA GLY A 139 10.54 -9.83 8.88
C GLY A 139 9.20 -9.30 8.34
N LEU A 140 8.06 -9.87 8.74
CA LEU A 140 6.74 -9.33 8.36
C LEU A 140 6.56 -7.92 8.93
N GLY A 141 6.74 -7.76 10.24
CA GLY A 141 6.61 -6.44 10.88
C GLY A 141 7.65 -5.45 10.37
N GLN A 142 8.86 -5.92 10.06
CA GLN A 142 9.93 -5.06 9.53
C GLN A 142 9.67 -4.57 8.11
N SER A 143 8.91 -5.32 7.30
CA SER A 143 8.63 -5.01 5.89
C SER A 143 7.24 -4.45 5.63
N ALA A 144 6.32 -4.52 6.60
CA ALA A 144 4.91 -4.17 6.41
C ALA A 144 4.67 -2.70 6.01
N ALA A 145 5.61 -1.80 6.31
CA ALA A 145 5.55 -0.39 5.91
C ALA A 145 6.20 -0.11 4.53
N ASN A 146 6.89 -1.08 3.92
CA ASN A 146 7.58 -0.90 2.64
C ASN A 146 6.66 -0.38 1.52
N PRO A 147 5.43 -0.91 1.34
CA PRO A 147 4.52 -0.39 0.33
C PRO A 147 4.29 1.12 0.43
N LEU A 148 4.12 1.63 1.66
CA LEU A 148 3.85 3.04 1.92
C LEU A 148 5.10 3.89 1.76
N ARG A 149 6.22 3.44 2.32
CA ARG A 149 7.49 4.16 2.22
C ARG A 149 7.92 4.32 0.77
N ASP A 150 7.80 3.26 -0.01
CA ASP A 150 8.20 3.27 -1.41
C ASP A 150 7.26 4.09 -2.29
N SER A 151 5.95 4.00 -2.06
CA SER A 151 4.97 4.80 -2.79
C SER A 151 5.04 6.28 -2.43
N LEU A 152 5.25 6.63 -1.16
CA LEU A 152 5.47 8.02 -0.72
C LEU A 152 6.72 8.61 -1.37
N LEU A 153 7.83 7.87 -1.35
CA LEU A 153 9.10 8.33 -1.91
C LEU A 153 8.99 8.63 -3.42
N ARG A 154 8.27 7.79 -4.17
CA ARG A 154 8.27 7.83 -5.65
C ARG A 154 7.05 8.52 -6.23
N PHE A 155 5.94 8.55 -5.49
CA PHE A 155 4.66 9.05 -5.95
C PHE A 155 4.05 10.05 -4.93
N SER A 156 4.89 10.84 -4.26
CA SER A 156 4.48 11.84 -3.26
C SER A 156 3.37 12.77 -3.75
N ALA A 157 3.42 13.18 -5.02
CA ALA A 157 2.39 14.02 -5.63
C ALA A 157 0.99 13.40 -5.56
N LEU A 158 0.86 12.07 -5.62
CA LEU A 158 -0.44 11.39 -5.47
C LEU A 158 -0.96 11.52 -4.04
N TYR A 159 -0.09 11.45 -3.04
CA TYR A 159 -0.45 11.62 -1.63
C TYR A 159 -0.86 13.05 -1.33
N GLU A 160 -0.09 14.03 -1.80
CA GLU A 160 -0.40 15.46 -1.64
C GLU A 160 -1.76 15.81 -2.26
N ALA A 161 -2.13 15.17 -3.38
CA ALA A 161 -3.44 15.34 -4.01
C ALA A 161 -4.63 14.76 -3.21
N ARG A 162 -4.38 13.96 -2.17
CA ARG A 162 -5.42 13.38 -1.27
C ARG A 162 -5.53 14.08 0.08
N LEU A 163 -4.76 15.15 0.30
CA LEU A 163 -4.85 15.93 1.52
C LEU A 163 -6.14 16.77 1.53
N SER A 164 -6.74 16.87 2.71
CA SER A 164 -7.88 17.75 2.96
C SER A 164 -7.48 19.20 2.72
N THR A 165 -8.38 19.98 2.11
CA THR A 165 -8.23 21.43 1.99
C THR A 165 -8.57 22.17 3.29
N ASN A 166 -9.23 21.49 4.23
CA ASN A 166 -9.60 22.03 5.53
C ASN A 166 -8.81 21.34 6.64
N ASP A 167 -7.75 22.01 7.11
CA ASP A 167 -6.86 21.52 8.16
C ASP A 167 -7.60 21.29 9.49
N ALA A 168 -8.68 22.03 9.78
CA ALA A 168 -9.40 21.94 11.06
C ALA A 168 -10.14 20.61 11.26
N ILE A 169 -10.46 19.90 10.17
CA ILE A 169 -11.13 18.59 10.18
C ILE A 169 -10.32 17.51 9.47
N ALA A 170 -9.06 17.80 9.10
CA ALA A 170 -8.21 16.81 8.46
C ALA A 170 -8.02 15.59 9.37
N GLY A 171 -8.16 14.40 8.82
CA GLY A 171 -8.18 13.13 9.55
C GLY A 171 -9.58 12.66 9.99
N PHE A 172 -10.64 13.45 9.79
CA PHE A 172 -11.97 13.16 10.29
C PHE A 172 -13.09 13.50 9.29
N ASP A 173 -13.92 12.51 8.97
CA ASP A 173 -15.13 12.71 8.15
C ASP A 173 -16.29 13.16 9.04
N LEU A 174 -16.46 14.48 9.16
CA LEU A 174 -17.51 15.08 9.99
C LEU A 174 -18.92 14.79 9.46
N GLU A 175 -19.12 14.87 8.14
CA GLU A 175 -20.44 14.70 7.53
C GLU A 175 -20.96 13.27 7.69
N ALA A 176 -20.11 12.26 7.49
CA ALA A 176 -20.48 10.87 7.73
C ALA A 176 -20.92 10.64 9.19
N ARG A 177 -20.20 11.23 10.15
CA ARG A 177 -20.52 11.10 11.59
C ARG A 177 -21.79 11.84 11.98
N LEU A 178 -22.04 13.00 11.40
CA LEU A 178 -23.31 13.70 11.56
C LEU A 178 -24.46 12.92 10.92
N ALA A 179 -24.23 12.26 9.79
CA ALA A 179 -25.26 11.44 9.14
C ALA A 179 -25.69 10.24 10.00
N GLU A 180 -24.76 9.58 10.71
CA GLU A 180 -25.07 8.49 11.66
C GLU A 180 -26.04 8.94 12.75
N THR A 181 -25.88 10.17 13.26
CA THR A 181 -26.74 10.71 14.34
C THR A 181 -28.05 11.30 13.83
N ARG A 182 -28.14 11.67 12.55
CA ARG A 182 -29.35 12.21 11.91
C ARG A 182 -30.35 11.11 11.51
N GLN A 183 -29.97 9.83 11.56
CA GLN A 183 -30.91 8.73 11.28
C GLN A 183 -31.99 8.67 12.37
N PRO A 184 -33.29 8.67 12.01
CA PRO A 184 -34.34 8.53 13.00
C PRO A 184 -34.20 7.18 13.71
N ALA A 185 -34.31 7.19 15.05
CA ALA A 185 -34.30 5.97 15.85
C ALA A 185 -35.34 4.97 15.29
N PRO A 186 -35.04 3.66 15.25
CA PRO A 186 -36.00 2.67 14.80
C PRO A 186 -37.29 2.81 15.62
N ALA A 187 -38.43 2.89 14.93
CA ALA A 187 -39.73 3.00 15.57
C ALA A 187 -39.91 1.83 16.55
N ASN A 188 -40.07 2.15 17.82
CA ASN A 188 -40.27 1.19 18.89
C ASN A 188 -41.66 0.55 18.71
N THR A 189 -41.73 -0.53 17.92
CA THR A 189 -42.95 -1.31 17.69
C THR A 189 -43.16 -2.27 18.86
N THR A 190 -43.40 -1.71 20.06
CA THR A 190 -44.04 -2.44 21.14
C THR A 190 -45.55 -2.17 21.05
N GLU A 191 -46.22 -2.90 20.16
CA GLU A 191 -47.67 -3.07 20.24
C GLU A 191 -47.94 -4.01 21.44
N PRO A 192 -48.78 -3.63 22.42
CA PRO A 192 -49.15 -4.57 23.47
C PRO A 192 -49.99 -5.69 22.83
N ALA A 193 -49.51 -6.93 22.97
CA ALA A 193 -50.25 -8.11 22.57
C ALA A 193 -51.60 -8.19 23.33
N PRO A 194 -52.69 -8.63 22.66
CA PRO A 194 -54.05 -8.66 23.21
C PRO A 194 -54.22 -9.64 24.38
#